data_AF-A0A9D6XIF7-F1
#
_entry.id   AF-A0A9D6XIF7-F1
#
_cell.length_a   1.000
_cell.length_b   1.000
_cell.length_c   1.000
_cell.angle_alpha   90.00
_cell.angle_beta   90.00
_cell.angle_gamma   90.00
#
_symmetry.space_group_name_H-M   'P 1'
#
loop_
_entity.id
_entity.type
_entity.pdbx_description
1 polymer ?
#
loop_
_entity_poly.entity_id
_entity_poly.type
_entity_poly.pdbx_seq_one_letter_code
_entity_poly.pdbx_strand_id
1 'polypeptide(L)'
;MDHDFSEIFARYEALRAQTDSAFLRVSEAHPDCVACKSGCADCCHALFDLSFIEALYINSKFNSELDESSKGKILERADQADRKIALIKKEAYQAVKKGREADEVLSRVAWERVRCPLLGDDDRCALYEHRPITCRLYGIPTSIGGKAHTCGMSGFAEGTPYPTANLDAVHGRLLELSTEIVKTLPTKYIGLTDMLVPLSMALLTIYNDEYLGIRKPAPENGEPQKAGDTGKGD
;
A
#
# COMPACT_ATOMS: atom_id res chain seq x y z
N MET A 1 -9.30 -12.96 4.97
CA MET A 1 -8.02 -13.26 4.29
C MET A 1 -7.71 -14.70 4.63
N ASP A 2 -7.53 -15.53 3.61
CA ASP A 2 -7.55 -16.99 3.75
C ASP A 2 -6.15 -17.58 4.03
N HIS A 3 -5.13 -16.71 4.07
CA HIS A 3 -3.73 -17.02 4.29
C HIS A 3 -3.20 -16.25 5.50
N ASP A 4 -2.36 -16.91 6.30
CA ASP A 4 -1.75 -16.29 7.47
C ASP A 4 -0.42 -15.62 7.11
N PHE A 5 -0.35 -14.30 7.32
CA PHE A 5 0.86 -13.49 7.13
C PHE A 5 1.36 -12.86 8.44
N SER A 6 0.91 -13.33 9.60
CA SER A 6 1.14 -12.70 10.91
C SER A 6 2.62 -12.46 11.21
N GLU A 7 3.51 -13.40 10.88
CA GLU A 7 4.96 -13.24 11.09
C GLU A 7 5.55 -12.13 10.21
N ILE A 8 5.15 -12.07 8.94
CA ILE A 8 5.61 -11.05 8.00
C ILE A 8 5.02 -9.68 8.39
N PHE A 9 3.76 -9.64 8.83
CA PHE A 9 3.13 -8.44 9.38
C PHE A 9 3.85 -7.92 10.62
N ALA A 10 4.29 -8.79 11.54
CA ALA A 10 5.08 -8.36 12.69
C ALA A 10 6.42 -7.71 12.29
N ARG A 11 7.07 -8.24 11.25
CA ARG A 11 8.29 -7.63 10.69
C ARG A 11 8.04 -6.30 9.98
N TYR A 12 6.91 -6.19 9.28
CA TYR A 12 6.46 -4.91 8.73
C TYR A 12 6.15 -3.89 9.84
N GLU A 13 5.53 -4.31 10.94
CA GLU A 13 5.29 -3.48 12.13
C GLU A 13 6.59 -3.02 12.78
N ALA A 14 7.61 -3.88 12.86
CA ALA A 14 8.93 -3.49 13.33
C ALA A 14 9.60 -2.44 12.42
N LEU A 15 9.41 -2.54 11.09
CA LEU A 15 9.88 -1.52 10.15
C LEU A 15 9.15 -0.18 10.37
N ARG A 16 7.83 -0.22 10.60
CA ARG A 16 7.03 0.99 10.91
C ARG A 16 7.50 1.66 12.19
N ALA A 17 7.78 0.90 13.24
CA ALA A 17 8.31 1.45 14.49
C ALA A 17 9.67 2.15 14.31
N GLN A 18 10.53 1.63 13.41
CA GLN A 18 11.77 2.31 13.03
C GLN A 18 11.51 3.63 12.32
N THR A 19 10.50 3.69 11.43
CA THR A 19 10.12 4.93 10.75
C THR A 19 9.52 5.96 11.70
N ASP A 20 8.75 5.54 12.69
CA ASP A 20 8.26 6.42 13.75
C ASP A 20 9.41 6.99 14.57
N SER A 21 10.40 6.16 14.90
CA SER A 21 11.61 6.60 15.60
C SER A 21 12.44 7.59 14.76
N ALA A 22 12.46 7.44 13.44
CA ALA A 22 13.09 8.42 12.55
C ALA A 22 12.34 9.75 12.56
N PHE A 23 11.00 9.72 12.45
CA PHE A 23 10.16 10.91 12.53
C PHE A 23 10.37 11.67 13.84
N LEU A 24 10.32 10.96 14.98
CA LEU A 24 10.49 11.56 16.31
C LEU A 24 11.84 12.25 16.45
N ARG A 25 12.94 11.61 16.04
CA ARG A 25 14.27 12.22 16.09
C ARG A 25 14.35 13.54 15.32
N VAL A 26 13.76 13.61 14.14
CA VAL A 26 13.75 14.86 13.34
C VAL A 26 12.85 15.91 13.98
N SER A 27 11.67 15.50 14.45
CA SER A 27 10.72 16.40 15.12
C SER A 27 11.28 16.99 16.42
N GLU A 28 12.05 16.23 17.18
CA GLU A 28 12.70 16.69 18.42
C GLU A 28 13.89 17.61 18.12
N ALA A 29 14.66 17.30 17.07
CA ALA A 29 15.81 18.12 16.67
C ALA A 29 15.41 19.43 15.96
N HIS A 30 14.26 19.44 15.28
CA HIS A 30 13.79 20.55 14.45
C HIS A 30 12.29 20.85 14.66
N PRO A 31 11.85 21.19 15.90
CA PRO A 31 10.44 21.37 16.21
C PRO A 31 9.77 22.49 15.40
N ASP A 32 10.50 23.57 15.09
CA ASP A 32 9.98 24.69 14.29
C ASP A 32 9.77 24.33 12.81
N CYS A 33 10.37 23.23 12.34
CA CYS A 33 10.26 22.78 10.95
C CYS A 33 9.11 21.77 10.75
N VAL A 34 8.73 21.03 11.78
CA VAL A 34 7.71 19.97 11.67
C VAL A 34 6.34 20.51 12.09
N ALA A 35 5.51 20.85 11.10
CA ALA A 35 4.16 21.37 11.32
C ALA A 35 3.10 20.30 11.63
N CYS A 36 3.46 19.01 11.57
CA CYS A 36 2.54 17.90 11.80
C CYS A 36 1.99 17.91 13.23
N LYS A 37 0.66 17.88 13.34
CA LYS A 37 -0.09 17.81 14.60
C LYS A 37 -1.37 17.01 14.39
N SER A 38 -2.03 16.62 15.48
CA SER A 38 -3.36 16.01 15.38
C SER A 38 -4.32 16.93 14.62
N GLY A 39 -5.05 16.37 13.65
CA GLY A 39 -5.90 17.14 12.73
C GLY A 39 -5.17 17.75 11.52
N CYS A 40 -3.86 17.54 11.36
CA CYS A 40 -3.19 17.82 10.09
C CYS A 40 -3.54 16.74 9.07
N ALA A 41 -4.18 17.14 7.96
CA ALA A 41 -4.64 16.23 6.92
C ALA A 41 -3.88 16.37 5.60
N ASP A 42 -2.78 17.12 5.52
CA ASP A 42 -2.08 17.35 4.24
C ASP A 42 -1.60 16.05 3.58
N CYS A 43 -1.04 15.13 4.36
CA CYS A 43 -0.65 13.79 3.90
C CYS A 43 -1.85 12.97 3.38
N CYS A 44 -3.05 13.23 3.89
CA CYS A 44 -4.27 12.55 3.48
C CYS A 44 -4.82 13.06 2.14
N HIS A 45 -4.12 13.99 1.49
CA HIS A 45 -4.43 14.41 0.13
C HIS A 45 -3.29 14.10 -0.85
N ALA A 46 -2.13 13.63 -0.37
CA ALA A 46 -1.02 13.25 -1.21
C ALA A 46 -1.35 11.95 -1.98
N LEU A 47 -0.96 11.90 -3.25
CA LEU A 47 -1.14 10.72 -4.09
C LEU A 47 0.10 9.82 -4.01
N PHE A 48 -0.08 8.60 -3.51
CA PHE A 48 0.94 7.56 -3.49
C PHE A 48 0.29 6.18 -3.59
N ASP A 49 1.07 5.20 -4.03
CA ASP A 49 0.68 3.79 -4.06
C ASP A 49 1.38 3.04 -2.92
N LEU A 50 0.74 1.98 -2.43
CA LEU A 50 1.24 1.07 -1.40
C LEU A 50 2.01 -0.08 -2.04
N SER A 51 3.04 -0.58 -1.38
CA SER A 51 3.62 -1.89 -1.73
C SER A 51 2.65 -3.04 -1.42
N PHE A 52 2.88 -4.22 -1.99
CA PHE A 52 1.98 -5.36 -1.81
C PHE A 52 1.81 -5.79 -0.34
N ILE A 53 2.90 -5.82 0.44
CA ILE A 53 2.84 -6.04 1.90
C ILE A 53 1.95 -5.01 2.61
N GLU A 54 2.09 -3.72 2.26
CA GLU A 54 1.31 -2.66 2.87
C GLU A 54 -0.17 -2.76 2.48
N ALA A 55 -0.47 -3.09 1.23
CA ALA A 55 -1.83 -3.27 0.75
C ALA A 55 -2.56 -4.41 1.49
N LEU A 56 -1.90 -5.56 1.65
CA LEU A 56 -2.45 -6.69 2.41
C LEU A 56 -2.62 -6.35 3.89
N TYR A 57 -1.62 -5.69 4.49
CA TYR A 57 -1.68 -5.29 5.90
C TYR A 57 -2.83 -4.30 6.16
N ILE A 58 -2.95 -3.26 5.34
CA ILE A 58 -4.03 -2.27 5.44
C ILE A 58 -5.37 -2.93 5.26
N ASN A 59 -5.54 -3.80 4.25
CA ASN A 59 -6.78 -4.53 4.03
C ASN A 59 -7.14 -5.41 5.24
N SER A 60 -6.16 -6.12 5.80
CA SER A 60 -6.37 -6.94 7.01
C SER A 60 -6.86 -6.10 8.18
N LYS A 61 -6.21 -4.97 8.47
CA LYS A 61 -6.57 -4.10 9.60
C LYS A 61 -7.87 -3.33 9.36
N PHE A 62 -8.13 -2.91 8.14
CA PHE A 62 -9.42 -2.33 7.76
C PHE A 62 -10.58 -3.29 8.04
N ASN A 63 -10.39 -4.58 7.71
CA ASN A 63 -11.41 -5.60 7.92
C ASN A 63 -11.59 -6.00 9.40
N SER A 64 -10.51 -6.02 10.20
CA SER A 64 -10.56 -6.46 11.59
C SER A 64 -10.88 -5.37 12.62
N GLU A 65 -10.48 -4.11 12.37
CA GLU A 65 -10.53 -3.05 13.38
C GLU A 65 -11.78 -2.15 13.28
N LEU A 66 -12.45 -2.12 12.12
CA LEU A 66 -13.55 -1.21 11.86
C LEU A 66 -14.91 -1.92 11.85
N ASP A 67 -15.94 -1.22 12.30
CA ASP A 67 -17.33 -1.69 12.20
C ASP A 67 -17.90 -1.49 10.77
N GLU A 68 -18.96 -2.23 10.45
CA GLU A 68 -19.55 -2.23 9.11
C GLU A 68 -20.09 -0.85 8.66
N SER A 69 -20.58 -0.02 9.59
CA SER A 69 -21.06 1.33 9.26
C SER A 69 -19.90 2.25 8.85
N SER A 70 -18.80 2.20 9.61
CA SER A 70 -17.57 2.91 9.29
C SER A 70 -16.97 2.43 7.96
N LYS A 71 -16.93 1.11 7.73
CA LYS A 71 -16.45 0.52 6.48
C LYS A 71 -17.25 1.01 5.28
N GLY A 72 -18.59 1.01 5.36
CA GLY A 72 -19.45 1.46 4.25
C GLY A 72 -19.12 2.88 3.77
N LYS A 73 -18.96 3.83 4.71
CA LYS A 73 -18.57 5.22 4.38
C LYS A 73 -17.17 5.32 3.77
N ILE A 74 -16.23 4.52 4.28
CA ILE A 74 -14.85 4.48 3.77
C ILE A 74 -14.81 3.89 2.36
N LEU A 75 -15.58 2.83 2.08
CA LEU A 75 -15.65 2.20 0.77
C LEU A 75 -16.29 3.13 -0.28
N GLU A 76 -17.30 3.92 0.10
CA GLU A 76 -17.85 4.96 -0.78
C GLU A 76 -16.79 6.01 -1.15
N ARG A 77 -16.02 6.50 -0.16
CA ARG A 77 -14.89 7.40 -0.41
C ARG A 77 -13.78 6.74 -1.23
N ALA A 78 -13.58 5.43 -1.06
CA ALA A 78 -12.61 4.66 -1.83
C ALA A 78 -12.99 4.58 -3.31
N ASP A 79 -14.25 4.32 -3.64
CA ASP A 79 -14.75 4.33 -5.03
C ASP A 79 -14.54 5.71 -5.69
N GLN A 80 -14.87 6.79 -4.97
CA GLN A 80 -14.66 8.16 -5.47
C GLN A 80 -13.16 8.46 -5.72
N ALA A 81 -12.30 8.11 -4.77
CA ALA A 81 -10.86 8.28 -4.91
C ALA A 81 -10.31 7.46 -6.07
N ASP A 82 -10.76 6.21 -6.22
CA ASP A 82 -10.28 5.31 -7.27
C ASP A 82 -10.62 5.82 -8.67
N ARG A 83 -11.86 6.28 -8.88
CA ARG A 83 -12.28 6.90 -10.14
C ARG A 83 -11.40 8.09 -10.50
N LYS A 84 -11.07 8.93 -9.52
CA LYS A 84 -10.18 10.08 -9.73
C LYS A 84 -8.76 9.62 -10.10
N ILE A 85 -8.23 8.63 -9.39
CA ILE A 85 -6.90 8.06 -9.67
C ILE A 85 -6.85 7.42 -11.06
N ALA A 86 -7.90 6.71 -11.48
CA ALA A 86 -7.99 6.11 -12.80
C ALA A 86 -7.94 7.17 -13.92
N LEU A 87 -8.59 8.32 -13.73
CA LEU A 87 -8.51 9.45 -14.66
C LEU A 87 -7.08 10.01 -14.74
N ILE A 88 -6.46 10.27 -13.58
CA ILE A 88 -5.07 10.75 -13.51
C ILE A 88 -4.11 9.78 -14.20
N LYS A 89 -4.20 8.48 -13.91
CA LYS A 89 -3.37 7.43 -14.52
C LYS A 89 -3.59 7.37 -16.04
N LYS A 90 -4.84 7.49 -16.50
CA LYS A 90 -5.17 7.52 -17.94
C LYS A 90 -4.56 8.74 -18.64
N GLU A 91 -4.67 9.92 -18.04
CA GLU A 91 -4.09 11.16 -18.59
C GLU A 91 -2.56 11.10 -18.64
N ALA A 92 -1.92 10.62 -17.57
CA ALA A 92 -0.48 10.41 -17.51
C ALA A 92 0.00 9.45 -18.61
N TYR A 93 -0.67 8.30 -18.76
CA TYR A 93 -0.36 7.34 -19.83
C TYR A 93 -0.51 7.97 -21.22
N GLN A 94 -1.59 8.74 -21.46
CA GLN A 94 -1.80 9.41 -22.73
C GLN A 94 -0.74 10.49 -23.01
N ALA A 95 -0.26 11.20 -21.98
CA ALA A 95 0.78 12.20 -22.12
C ALA A 95 2.12 11.58 -22.55
N VAL A 96 2.54 10.49 -21.90
CA VAL A 96 3.74 9.73 -22.29
C VAL A 96 3.59 9.19 -23.72
N LYS A 97 2.43 8.61 -24.06
CA LYS A 97 2.16 8.10 -25.41
C LYS A 97 2.23 9.18 -26.50
N LYS A 98 1.93 10.44 -26.15
CA LYS A 98 2.06 11.60 -27.04
C LYS A 98 3.48 12.18 -27.09
N GLY A 99 4.45 11.53 -26.48
CA GLY A 99 5.87 11.90 -26.53
C GLY A 99 6.30 12.89 -25.45
N ARG A 100 5.53 13.08 -24.37
CA ARG A 100 6.05 13.81 -23.20
C ARG A 100 7.05 12.93 -22.44
N GLU A 101 8.08 13.57 -21.90
CA GLU A 101 9.08 12.91 -21.05
C GLU A 101 8.42 12.34 -19.78
N ALA A 102 8.81 11.11 -19.43
CA ALA A 102 8.20 10.38 -18.31
C ALA A 102 8.40 11.11 -16.97
N ASP A 103 9.59 11.68 -16.75
CA ASP A 103 9.91 12.42 -15.53
C ASP A 103 9.06 13.68 -15.35
N GLU A 104 8.72 14.37 -16.45
CA GLU A 104 7.83 15.53 -16.42
C GLU A 104 6.40 15.11 -16.06
N VAL A 105 5.92 14.03 -16.67
CA VAL A 105 4.59 13.48 -16.37
C VAL A 105 4.51 13.01 -14.92
N LEU A 106 5.52 12.30 -14.43
CA LEU A 106 5.58 11.82 -13.06
C LEU A 106 5.60 12.98 -12.06
N SER A 107 6.36 14.04 -12.36
CA SER A 107 6.39 15.26 -11.54
C SER A 107 4.99 15.89 -11.45
N ARG A 108 4.24 15.95 -12.55
CA ARG A 108 2.85 16.47 -12.54
C ARG A 108 1.93 15.59 -11.68
N VAL A 109 2.02 14.26 -11.83
CA VAL A 109 1.23 13.32 -11.03
C VAL A 109 1.55 13.45 -9.53
N ALA A 110 2.81 13.70 -9.17
CA ALA A 110 3.21 13.89 -7.77
C ALA A 110 2.56 15.12 -7.10
N TRP A 111 2.13 16.11 -7.89
CA TRP A 111 1.39 17.29 -7.41
C TRP A 111 -0.13 17.10 -7.39
N GLU A 112 -0.64 16.00 -7.93
CA GLU A 112 -2.07 15.69 -7.86
C GLU A 112 -2.51 15.43 -6.43
N ARG A 113 -3.73 15.90 -6.11
CA ARG A 113 -4.30 15.75 -4.77
C ARG A 113 -5.55 14.90 -4.81
N VAL A 114 -5.53 13.75 -4.17
CA VAL A 114 -6.67 12.83 -4.04
C VAL A 114 -6.96 12.62 -2.58
N ARG A 115 -8.21 12.89 -2.16
CA ARG A 115 -8.62 12.70 -0.77
C ARG A 115 -8.52 11.22 -0.39
N CYS A 116 -7.79 10.93 0.67
CA CYS A 116 -7.63 9.62 1.25
C CYS A 116 -8.99 9.06 1.71
N PRO A 117 -9.34 7.80 1.40
CA PRO A 117 -10.58 7.19 1.85
C PRO A 117 -10.70 7.07 3.37
N LEU A 118 -9.56 6.92 4.06
CA LEU A 118 -9.48 6.78 5.51
C LEU A 118 -9.57 8.12 6.25
N LEU A 119 -9.58 9.25 5.55
CA LEU A 119 -9.76 10.57 6.19
C LEU A 119 -11.23 10.73 6.60
N GLY A 120 -11.47 10.83 7.91
CA GLY A 120 -12.76 11.16 8.52
C GLY A 120 -13.18 12.59 8.23
N ASP A 121 -14.41 12.94 8.61
CA ASP A 121 -14.94 14.31 8.44
C ASP A 121 -14.39 15.29 9.49
N ASP A 122 -13.70 14.76 10.51
CA ASP A 122 -13.03 15.48 11.58
C ASP A 122 -11.51 15.62 11.36
N ASP A 123 -11.06 15.42 10.12
CA ASP A 123 -9.66 15.41 9.70
C ASP A 123 -8.77 14.40 10.46
N ARG A 124 -9.38 13.31 10.96
CA ARG A 124 -8.65 12.19 11.59
C ARG A 124 -8.71 10.94 10.73
N CYS A 125 -7.58 10.23 10.70
CA CYS A 125 -7.50 8.96 9.99
C CYS A 125 -8.25 7.87 10.77
N ALA A 126 -9.20 7.20 10.13
CA ALA A 126 -9.94 6.08 10.72
C ALA A 126 -9.04 4.88 11.07
N LEU A 127 -7.84 4.81 10.46
CA LEU A 127 -6.89 3.72 10.66
C LEU A 127 -5.50 4.26 11.07
N TYR A 128 -5.48 5.26 11.96
CA TYR A 128 -4.28 6.03 12.31
C TYR A 128 -3.11 5.15 12.82
N GLU A 129 -3.40 4.17 13.67
CA GLU A 129 -2.40 3.23 14.20
C GLU A 129 -1.87 2.26 13.15
N HIS A 130 -2.61 2.01 12.07
CA HIS A 130 -2.21 1.13 10.98
C HIS A 130 -1.70 1.86 9.74
N ARG A 131 -1.47 3.19 9.83
CA ARG A 131 -0.94 4.01 8.72
C ARG A 131 0.30 3.38 8.03
N PRO A 132 0.38 3.49 6.69
CA PRO A 132 1.51 3.01 5.90
C PRO A 132 2.76 3.86 6.16
N ILE A 133 3.92 3.39 5.72
CA ILE A 133 5.20 4.04 6.03
C ILE A 133 5.28 5.46 5.47
N THR A 134 4.80 5.68 4.25
CA THR A 134 4.78 7.01 3.62
C THR A 134 4.04 8.03 4.49
N CYS A 135 2.94 7.64 5.13
CA CYS A 135 2.19 8.52 6.04
C CYS A 135 2.92 8.79 7.36
N ARG A 136 3.80 7.89 7.80
CA ARG A 136 4.55 7.99 9.08
C ARG A 136 5.79 8.85 8.95
N LEU A 137 6.43 8.81 7.79
CA LEU A 137 7.55 9.69 7.45
C LEU A 137 7.09 11.06 6.93
N TYR A 138 5.80 11.22 6.63
CA TYR A 138 5.28 12.48 6.12
C TYR A 138 5.51 13.61 7.12
N GLY A 139 6.05 14.74 6.63
CA GLY A 139 6.33 15.92 7.43
C GLY A 139 7.78 16.06 7.87
N ILE A 140 8.63 15.06 7.65
CA ILE A 140 10.09 15.19 7.75
C ILE A 140 10.74 15.10 6.37
N PRO A 141 12.02 15.50 6.20
CA PRO A 141 12.72 15.35 4.93
C PRO A 141 12.86 13.88 4.57
N THR A 142 12.55 13.56 3.31
CA THR A 142 12.73 12.22 2.73
C THR A 142 13.63 12.31 1.50
N SER A 143 14.29 11.21 1.13
CA SER A 143 15.05 11.13 -0.11
C SER A 143 14.63 9.92 -0.96
N ILE A 144 14.45 10.17 -2.25
CA ILE A 144 14.15 9.15 -3.27
C ILE A 144 15.04 9.43 -4.48
N GLY A 145 15.76 8.43 -4.97
CA GLY A 145 16.66 8.60 -6.12
C GLY A 145 17.73 9.67 -5.88
N GLY A 146 18.15 9.83 -4.61
CA GLY A 146 19.10 10.87 -4.18
C GLY A 146 18.55 12.30 -4.13
N LYS A 147 17.27 12.53 -4.42
CA LYS A 147 16.63 13.85 -4.35
C LYS A 147 15.86 13.99 -3.04
N ALA A 148 16.01 15.13 -2.37
CA ALA A 148 15.30 15.42 -1.14
C ALA A 148 13.90 15.98 -1.42
N HIS A 149 12.93 15.58 -0.59
CA HIS A 149 11.54 16.01 -0.64
C HIS A 149 11.06 16.35 0.76
N THR A 150 10.28 17.43 0.87
CA THR A 150 9.70 17.91 2.13
C THR A 150 8.20 18.18 1.94
N CYS A 151 7.47 18.18 3.04
CA CYS A 151 6.06 18.60 3.05
C CYS A 151 5.96 20.11 2.78
N GLY A 152 5.00 20.53 1.97
CA GLY A 152 4.79 21.96 1.65
C GLY A 152 4.40 22.82 2.85
N MET A 153 3.97 22.20 3.96
CA MET A 153 3.67 22.90 5.22
C MET A 153 4.86 22.90 6.20
N SER A 154 5.96 22.22 5.87
CA SER A 154 7.13 22.15 6.74
C SER A 154 8.01 23.40 6.62
N GLY A 155 8.77 23.69 7.67
CA GLY A 155 9.72 24.81 7.73
C GLY A 155 11.14 24.46 7.27
N PHE A 156 11.36 23.29 6.66
CA PHE A 156 12.70 22.88 6.21
C PHE A 156 13.16 23.75 5.04
N ALA A 157 14.31 24.43 5.21
CA ALA A 157 14.85 25.33 4.21
C ALA A 157 15.64 24.60 3.11
N GLU A 158 15.43 25.00 1.86
CA GLU A 158 16.21 24.48 0.73
C GLU A 158 17.70 24.80 0.89
N GLY A 159 18.57 23.85 0.49
CA GLY A 159 20.02 23.98 0.60
C GLY A 159 20.59 23.79 2.01
N THR A 160 19.75 23.58 3.02
CA THR A 160 20.20 23.31 4.40
C THR A 160 20.24 21.79 4.67
N PRO A 161 21.32 21.27 5.27
CA PRO A 161 21.41 19.84 5.58
C PRO A 161 20.52 19.49 6.78
N TYR A 162 19.56 18.60 6.57
CA TYR A 162 18.71 18.03 7.63
C TYR A 162 18.80 16.50 7.62
N PRO A 163 18.58 15.84 8.77
CA PRO A 163 18.39 14.39 8.79
C PRO A 163 17.24 14.01 7.85
N THR A 164 17.52 13.10 6.93
CA THR A 164 16.62 12.76 5.82
C THR A 164 16.37 11.26 5.81
N ALA A 165 15.10 10.85 5.77
CA ALA A 165 14.72 9.45 5.68
C ALA A 165 14.92 8.92 4.26
N ASN A 166 15.74 7.88 4.10
CA ASN A 166 16.01 7.27 2.80
C ASN A 166 14.86 6.32 2.42
N LEU A 167 14.00 6.76 1.50
CA LEU A 167 12.86 5.99 1.03
C LEU A 167 13.26 4.86 0.08
N ASP A 168 14.38 4.97 -0.65
CA ASP A 168 14.89 3.85 -1.47
C ASP A 168 15.22 2.64 -0.59
N ALA A 169 15.86 2.86 0.56
CA ALA A 169 16.16 1.81 1.53
C ALA A 169 14.88 1.20 2.12
N VAL A 170 13.89 2.04 2.46
CA VAL A 170 12.58 1.59 2.96
C VAL A 170 11.85 0.75 1.91
N HIS A 171 11.78 1.23 0.66
CA HIS A 171 11.14 0.51 -0.45
C HIS A 171 11.83 -0.83 -0.71
N GLY A 172 13.15 -0.91 -0.58
CA GLY A 172 13.89 -2.18 -0.62
C GLY A 172 13.40 -3.19 0.44
N ARG A 173 13.24 -2.75 1.69
CA ARG A 173 12.70 -3.62 2.76
C ARG A 173 11.24 -4.02 2.53
N LEU A 174 10.43 -3.13 2.00
CA LEU A 174 9.03 -3.43 1.64
C LEU A 174 8.94 -4.45 0.49
N LEU A 175 9.84 -4.35 -0.50
CA LEU A 175 9.95 -5.30 -1.59
C LEU A 175 10.39 -6.68 -1.09
N GLU A 176 11.35 -6.75 -0.17
CA GLU A 176 11.75 -8.00 0.48
C GLU A 176 10.56 -8.69 1.15
N LEU A 177 9.80 -7.96 1.99
CA LEU A 177 8.63 -8.49 2.68
C LEU A 177 7.53 -8.93 1.69
N SER A 178 7.31 -8.16 0.63
CA SER A 178 6.37 -8.52 -0.45
C SER A 178 6.81 -9.78 -1.20
N THR A 179 8.11 -9.94 -1.43
CA THR A 179 8.70 -11.14 -2.04
C THR A 179 8.46 -12.37 -1.18
N GLU A 180 8.64 -12.23 0.14
CA GLU A 180 8.43 -13.33 1.08
C GLU A 180 6.98 -13.80 1.13
N ILE A 181 6.01 -12.87 1.11
CA ILE A 181 4.58 -13.23 0.97
C ILE A 181 4.35 -14.06 -0.29
N VAL A 182 4.86 -13.61 -1.44
CA VAL A 182 4.63 -14.30 -2.71
C VAL A 182 5.27 -15.70 -2.70
N LYS A 183 6.40 -15.88 -2.01
CA LYS A 183 7.08 -17.18 -1.85
C LYS A 183 6.32 -18.15 -0.95
N THR A 184 5.58 -17.67 0.05
CA THR A 184 4.79 -18.55 0.94
C THR A 184 3.49 -19.02 0.27
N LEU A 185 3.02 -18.31 -0.76
CA LEU A 185 1.81 -18.66 -1.49
C LEU A 185 2.10 -19.63 -2.65
N PRO A 186 1.25 -20.65 -2.87
CA PRO A 186 1.26 -21.45 -4.10
C PRO A 186 0.62 -20.68 -5.29
N THR A 187 1.05 -19.45 -5.51
CA THR A 187 0.53 -18.56 -6.55
C THR A 187 1.19 -18.79 -7.91
N LYS A 188 0.45 -18.52 -8.99
CA LYS A 188 1.00 -18.40 -10.35
C LYS A 188 1.45 -16.97 -10.70
N TYR A 189 1.15 -15.97 -9.87
CA TYR A 189 1.41 -14.56 -10.13
C TYR A 189 2.67 -14.07 -9.41
N ILE A 190 3.84 -14.31 -10.02
CA ILE A 190 5.12 -13.84 -9.48
C ILE A 190 5.22 -12.30 -9.43
N GLY A 191 4.50 -11.60 -10.31
CA GLY A 191 4.51 -10.13 -10.38
C GLY A 191 3.80 -9.43 -9.22
N LEU A 192 3.18 -10.18 -8.29
CA LEU A 192 2.61 -9.61 -7.07
C LEU A 192 3.68 -8.93 -6.20
N THR A 193 4.93 -9.37 -6.29
CA THR A 193 6.05 -8.80 -5.52
C THR A 193 6.28 -7.32 -5.80
N ASP A 194 6.18 -6.92 -7.08
CA ASP A 194 6.42 -5.54 -7.53
C ASP A 194 5.14 -4.72 -7.63
N MET A 195 4.01 -5.28 -7.18
CA MET A 195 2.71 -4.63 -7.31
C MET A 195 2.63 -3.40 -6.41
N LEU A 196 2.29 -2.27 -7.03
CA LEU A 196 1.93 -1.03 -6.35
C LEU A 196 0.42 -0.83 -6.41
N VAL A 197 -0.19 -0.59 -5.25
CA VAL A 197 -1.65 -0.60 -5.06
C VAL A 197 -2.11 0.74 -4.49
N PRO A 198 -2.98 1.51 -5.18
CA PRO A 198 -3.61 2.67 -4.56
C PRO A 198 -4.31 2.28 -3.27
N LEU A 199 -4.27 3.14 -2.25
CA LEU A 199 -4.96 2.88 -0.98
C LEU A 199 -6.46 2.59 -1.21
N SER A 200 -7.12 3.25 -2.17
CA SER A 200 -8.50 2.97 -2.56
C SER A 200 -8.71 1.51 -2.98
N MET A 201 -7.86 1.01 -3.87
CA MET A 201 -7.89 -0.38 -4.34
C MET A 201 -7.53 -1.36 -3.22
N ALA A 202 -6.60 -1.02 -2.35
CA ALA A 202 -6.27 -1.88 -1.22
C ALA A 202 -7.48 -2.14 -0.31
N LEU A 203 -8.36 -1.14 -0.16
CA LEU A 203 -9.59 -1.27 0.64
C LEU A 203 -10.72 -1.99 -0.13
N LEU A 204 -10.88 -1.70 -1.42
CA LEU A 204 -11.94 -2.26 -2.26
C LEU A 204 -11.69 -3.72 -2.67
N THR A 205 -10.44 -4.18 -2.61
CA THR A 205 -10.05 -5.51 -3.08
C THR A 205 -10.32 -6.60 -2.05
N ILE A 206 -10.89 -7.71 -2.52
CA ILE A 206 -10.99 -8.96 -1.77
C ILE A 206 -9.80 -9.83 -2.15
N TYR A 207 -8.80 -9.94 -1.26
CA TYR A 207 -7.60 -10.75 -1.46
C TYR A 207 -7.85 -12.23 -1.15
N ASN A 208 -8.70 -12.86 -1.96
CA ASN A 208 -9.00 -14.30 -1.90
C ASN A 208 -8.04 -15.11 -2.80
N ASP A 209 -8.21 -16.43 -2.79
CA ASP A 209 -7.43 -17.36 -3.62
C ASP A 209 -7.47 -17.05 -5.12
N GLU A 210 -8.60 -16.54 -5.63
CA GLU A 210 -8.75 -16.18 -7.04
C GLU A 210 -7.89 -14.97 -7.39
N TYR A 211 -7.98 -13.90 -6.61
CA TYR A 211 -7.15 -12.70 -6.76
C TYR A 211 -5.66 -13.05 -6.67
N LEU A 212 -5.31 -13.84 -5.66
CA LEU A 212 -3.93 -14.26 -5.42
C LEU A 212 -3.45 -15.30 -6.43
N GLY A 213 -4.30 -15.82 -7.32
CA GLY A 213 -3.91 -16.78 -8.35
C GLY A 213 -3.41 -18.11 -7.77
N ILE A 214 -4.00 -18.55 -6.67
CA ILE A 214 -3.65 -19.80 -6.00
C ILE A 214 -3.89 -20.99 -6.93
N ARG A 215 -2.87 -21.84 -7.08
CA ARG A 215 -2.98 -23.07 -7.86
C ARG A 215 -3.87 -24.04 -7.08
N LYS A 216 -5.01 -24.42 -7.67
CA LYS A 216 -5.81 -25.53 -7.15
C LYS A 216 -4.97 -26.81 -7.22
N PRO A 217 -4.97 -27.66 -6.17
CA PRO A 217 -4.35 -28.98 -6.28
C PRO A 217 -4.97 -29.74 -7.45
N ALA A 218 -4.14 -30.50 -8.17
CA ALA A 218 -4.64 -31.40 -9.20
C ALA A 218 -5.67 -32.35 -8.56
N PRO A 219 -6.82 -32.63 -9.21
CA PRO A 219 -7.74 -33.63 -8.69
C PRO A 219 -6.96 -34.93 -8.52
N GLU A 220 -7.02 -35.52 -7.32
CA GLU A 220 -6.47 -36.85 -7.07
C GLU A 220 -7.03 -37.78 -8.13
N ASN A 221 -6.15 -38.40 -8.91
CA ASN A 221 -6.52 -39.36 -9.93
C ASN A 221 -7.39 -40.43 -9.25
N GLY A 222 -8.68 -40.44 -9.60
CA GLY A 222 -9.63 -41.42 -9.11
C GLY A 222 -9.08 -42.83 -9.31
N GLU A 223 -9.19 -43.63 -8.26
CA GLU A 223 -8.88 -45.05 -8.26
C GLU A 223 -9.42 -45.73 -9.53
N PRO A 224 -8.69 -46.66 -10.15
CA PRO A 224 -9.19 -47.38 -11.29
C PRO A 224 -10.44 -48.16 -10.86
N GLN A 225 -11.61 -47.75 -11.37
CA GLN A 225 -12.84 -48.50 -11.25
C GLN A 225 -12.58 -49.90 -11.81
N LYS A 226 -12.52 -50.89 -10.93
CA LYS A 226 -12.52 -52.30 -11.31
C LYS A 226 -13.80 -52.55 -12.11
N ALA A 227 -13.64 -52.85 -13.40
CA ALA A 227 -14.69 -53.44 -14.21
C ALA A 227 -15.09 -54.77 -13.56
N GLY A 228 -16.19 -54.76 -12.80
CA GLY A 228 -16.89 -55.96 -12.40
C GLY A 228 -17.69 -56.45 -13.59
N ASP A 229 -17.12 -57.35 -14.39
CA ASP A 229 -17.91 -58.15 -15.31
C ASP A 229 -18.35 -59.44 -14.59
N THR A 230 -19.57 -59.38 -14.05
CA THR A 230 -20.29 -60.54 -13.53
C THR A 230 -20.82 -61.37 -14.69
N GLY A 231 -20.01 -62.29 -15.20
CA GLY A 231 -20.46 -63.37 -16.08
C GLY A 231 -21.10 -64.51 -15.27
N LYS A 232 -22.43 -64.53 -15.24
CA LYS A 232 -23.31 -65.63 -14.76
C LYS A 232 -24.62 -65.46 -15.53
N GLY A 233 -25.22 -66.40 -16.25
CA GLY A 233 -24.98 -67.79 -16.60
C GLY A 233 -26.13 -68.21 -17.52
N ASP A 234 -26.09 -69.47 -17.93
CA ASP A 234 -27.13 -70.28 -18.62
C ASP A 234 -27.32 -70.12 -20.14
#